data_AF-A0A812KJV6-F1
#
_entry.id   AF-A0A812KJV6-F1
#
_cell.length_a   1.000
_cell.length_b   1.000
_cell.length_c   1.000
_cell.angle_alpha   90.00
_cell.angle_beta   90.00
_cell.angle_gamma   90.00
#
_symmetry.space_group_name_H-M   'P 1'
#
loop_
_entity.id
_entity.type
_entity.pdbx_description
1 polymer ?
#
loop_
_entity_poly.entity_id
_entity_poly.type
_entity_poly.pdbx_seq_one_letter_code
_entity_poly.pdbx_strand_id
1 'polypeptide(L)'
;MEPDVLPVFYFNDLLLTNVGDTIGLNLFEPRYLLMCNRMASDPRFLFMPNFEDYRCVPGDVGFVVKLTGLWNQARGSSYGVQGYAEQLVAVSCAWVEPDTNGLHYAQIFRLDDKKAPLHHTEAQALVSGLMQRGWTAERDQFSKAQVRRFSIGQSEVLCGRNWPDRAWILAFLAGDGQKHLRDAWTAGLPELAHPRFSGAAFLDQAVQCFPPVLHGWPLQEVLEDLRSSVSNDADAVLALKSMNRGDSEVPSRQTAPLLLASPPHMTKDMWTQLLSEARLARVCGMPALMPTVRMEVEVSSRRSSGSRAENAVRPTMPKAVILLANGSNVELRALPKDVEVTPESARTCVQALHWKLNRLRLAIVKRARSKGQRPLAMLEDDVARQICEFVACQPQRVATEAQLAHPVGAS
;
A
#
# COMPACT_ATOMS: atom_id res chain seq x y z
N MET A 1 3.45 -14.93 7.06
CA MET A 1 2.36 -14.19 7.72
C MET A 1 2.94 -12.87 8.19
N GLU A 2 2.27 -11.76 7.91
CA GLU A 2 2.67 -10.46 8.47
C GLU A 2 2.20 -10.41 9.93
N PRO A 3 3.10 -10.34 10.94
CA PRO A 3 2.74 -10.50 12.35
C PRO A 3 1.88 -9.36 12.90
N ASP A 4 1.92 -8.21 12.23
CA ASP A 4 1.20 -6.98 12.58
C ASP A 4 -0.03 -6.76 11.69
N VAL A 5 -0.51 -7.79 11.00
CA VAL A 5 -1.76 -7.76 10.23
C VAL A 5 -2.76 -8.72 10.87
N LEU A 6 -3.85 -8.16 11.41
CA LEU A 6 -4.84 -8.90 12.19
C LEU A 6 -6.25 -8.70 11.63
N PRO A 7 -7.12 -9.72 11.73
CA PRO A 7 -8.54 -9.54 11.45
C PRO A 7 -9.16 -8.61 12.51
N VAL A 8 -10.15 -7.82 12.11
CA VAL A 8 -10.79 -6.81 12.96
C VAL A 8 -12.17 -7.28 13.41
N PHE A 9 -12.42 -7.21 14.71
CA PHE A 9 -13.73 -7.36 15.31
C PHE A 9 -14.21 -6.00 15.80
N TYR A 10 -15.33 -5.53 15.24
CA TYR A 10 -15.94 -4.27 15.64
C TYR A 10 -17.02 -4.51 16.69
N PHE A 11 -17.07 -3.65 17.70
CA PHE A 11 -18.12 -3.68 18.71
C PHE A 11 -18.37 -2.29 19.28
N ASN A 12 -19.62 -1.92 19.47
CA ASN A 12 -20.03 -0.58 19.89
C ASN A 12 -20.10 -0.48 21.41
N ASP A 13 -19.03 -0.90 22.08
CA ASP A 13 -18.95 -0.89 23.53
C ASP A 13 -17.49 -0.72 23.97
N LEU A 14 -17.31 -0.23 25.19
CA LEU A 14 -16.02 -0.02 25.84
C LEU A 14 -15.65 -1.25 26.70
N LEU A 15 -15.96 -2.46 26.21
CA LEU A 15 -15.69 -3.73 26.91
C LEU A 15 -14.23 -3.86 27.34
N LEU A 16 -13.32 -3.34 26.51
CA LEU A 16 -11.90 -3.25 26.79
C LEU A 16 -11.56 -1.78 26.92
N THR A 17 -11.02 -1.39 28.07
CA THR A 17 -10.55 -0.02 28.32
C THR A 17 -9.05 0.02 28.57
N ASN A 18 -8.48 -1.06 29.10
CA ASN A 18 -7.07 -1.17 29.47
C ASN A 18 -6.45 -2.47 28.95
N VAL A 19 -5.12 -2.48 28.83
CA VAL A 19 -4.35 -3.72 28.65
C VAL A 19 -4.57 -4.62 29.88
N GLY A 20 -4.82 -5.90 29.64
CA GLY A 20 -5.14 -6.90 30.65
C GLY A 20 -6.64 -7.15 30.84
N ASP A 21 -7.52 -6.26 30.36
CA ASP A 21 -8.96 -6.46 30.42
C ASP A 21 -9.36 -7.75 29.67
N THR A 22 -10.29 -8.52 30.24
CA THR A 22 -10.76 -9.78 29.67
C THR A 22 -12.03 -9.60 28.86
N ILE A 23 -12.19 -10.39 27.80
CA ILE A 23 -13.38 -10.36 26.94
C ILE A 23 -13.89 -11.77 26.66
N GLY A 24 -15.21 -11.92 26.63
CA GLY A 24 -15.90 -13.13 26.21
C GLY A 24 -16.96 -12.79 25.19
N LEU A 25 -16.95 -13.44 24.02
CA LEU A 25 -17.90 -13.18 22.93
C LEU A 25 -18.51 -14.49 22.43
N ASN A 26 -19.72 -14.38 21.90
CA ASN A 26 -20.35 -15.42 21.09
C ASN A 26 -20.51 -14.91 19.67
N LEU A 27 -19.74 -15.48 18.75
CA LEU A 27 -19.63 -15.03 17.36
C LEU A 27 -20.44 -15.94 16.46
N PHE A 28 -21.41 -15.38 15.76
CA PHE A 28 -22.31 -16.11 14.84
C PHE A 28 -22.36 -15.51 13.43
N GLU A 29 -21.84 -14.29 13.21
CA GLU A 29 -21.79 -13.70 11.88
C GLU A 29 -20.81 -14.46 10.97
N PRO A 30 -21.16 -14.75 9.70
CA PRO A 30 -20.33 -15.54 8.80
C PRO A 30 -18.87 -15.07 8.68
N ARG A 31 -18.63 -13.75 8.61
CA ARG A 31 -17.29 -13.18 8.57
C ARG A 31 -16.46 -13.50 9.82
N TYR A 32 -17.08 -13.54 10.99
CA TYR A 32 -16.40 -13.84 12.25
C TYR A 32 -16.26 -15.35 12.49
N LEU A 33 -17.15 -16.17 11.95
CA LEU A 33 -16.93 -17.63 11.89
C LEU A 33 -15.66 -17.95 11.08
N LEU A 34 -15.47 -17.28 9.93
CA LEU A 34 -14.26 -17.40 9.13
C LEU A 34 -13.01 -16.92 9.90
N MET A 35 -13.12 -15.77 10.58
CA MET A 35 -12.07 -15.27 11.47
C MET A 35 -11.66 -16.31 12.52
N CYS A 36 -12.61 -16.89 13.25
CA CYS A 36 -12.36 -17.93 14.25
C CYS A 36 -11.69 -19.19 13.68
N ASN A 37 -12.10 -19.63 12.48
CA ASN A 37 -11.46 -20.78 11.83
C ASN A 37 -9.97 -20.51 11.54
N ARG A 38 -9.61 -19.27 11.19
CA ARG A 38 -8.22 -18.87 10.88
C ARG A 38 -7.39 -18.60 12.13
N MET A 39 -8.02 -18.32 13.26
CA MET A 39 -7.34 -18.10 14.55
C MET A 39 -6.62 -19.34 15.08
N ALA A 40 -6.82 -20.51 14.48
CA ALA A 40 -6.03 -21.71 14.78
C ALA A 40 -4.53 -21.50 14.54
N SER A 41 -4.14 -20.67 13.54
CA SER A 41 -2.73 -20.36 13.27
C SER A 41 -2.23 -19.12 14.00
N ASP A 42 -3.10 -18.15 14.27
CA ASP A 42 -2.78 -16.95 15.03
C ASP A 42 -3.95 -16.62 15.96
N PRO A 43 -3.85 -16.89 17.27
CA PRO A 43 -4.95 -16.75 18.22
C PRO A 43 -5.18 -15.28 18.62
N ARG A 44 -5.00 -14.34 17.70
CA ARG A 44 -5.11 -12.90 17.93
C ARG A 44 -6.10 -12.25 16.97
N PHE A 45 -6.76 -11.20 17.43
CA PHE A 45 -7.52 -10.27 16.59
C PHE A 45 -7.45 -8.86 17.13
N LEU A 46 -7.83 -7.90 16.29
CA LEU A 46 -7.97 -6.51 16.68
C LEU A 46 -9.41 -6.25 17.14
N PHE A 47 -9.60 -6.00 18.43
CA PHE A 47 -10.83 -5.40 18.94
C PHE A 47 -10.82 -3.89 18.64
N MET A 48 -11.84 -3.42 17.95
CA MET A 48 -11.95 -2.03 17.55
C MET A 48 -13.29 -1.44 17.97
N PRO A 49 -13.31 -0.52 18.96
CA PRO A 49 -14.51 0.23 19.24
C PRO A 49 -14.78 1.20 18.10
N ASN A 50 -15.97 1.13 17.51
CA ASN A 50 -16.42 2.09 16.50
C ASN A 50 -17.93 2.30 16.62
N PHE A 51 -18.33 3.47 17.10
CA PHE A 51 -19.73 3.83 17.35
C PHE A 51 -20.46 4.44 16.14
N GLU A 52 -19.83 4.48 14.98
CA GLU A 52 -20.32 5.18 13.79
C GLU A 52 -20.75 4.20 12.68
N ASP A 53 -19.79 3.49 12.08
CA ASP A 53 -19.98 2.82 10.80
C ASP A 53 -19.35 1.42 10.69
N TYR A 54 -18.78 0.91 11.79
CA TYR A 54 -18.11 -0.39 11.84
C TYR A 54 -16.97 -0.52 10.82
N ARG A 55 -16.17 0.54 10.65
CA ARG A 55 -14.97 0.58 9.79
C ARG A 55 -13.80 1.19 10.54
N CYS A 56 -12.61 0.63 10.45
CA CYS A 56 -11.44 1.32 10.97
C CYS A 56 -10.76 2.10 9.85
N VAL A 57 -10.26 3.27 10.21
CA VAL A 57 -9.41 4.11 9.38
C VAL A 57 -8.04 4.28 10.06
N PRO A 58 -7.01 4.75 9.35
CA PRO A 58 -5.72 5.05 9.96
C PRO A 58 -5.85 5.95 11.16
N GLY A 59 -5.06 5.63 12.17
CA GLY A 59 -5.05 6.34 13.43
C GLY A 59 -6.10 5.87 14.42
N ASP A 60 -7.11 5.11 14.00
CA ASP A 60 -8.04 4.50 14.96
C ASP A 60 -7.29 3.58 15.92
N VAL A 61 -7.68 3.61 17.19
CA VAL A 61 -6.98 2.90 18.26
C VAL A 61 -7.87 1.80 18.81
N GLY A 62 -7.29 0.62 19.00
CA GLY A 62 -7.96 -0.54 19.55
C GLY A 62 -7.00 -1.42 20.35
N PHE A 63 -7.43 -2.64 20.63
CA PHE A 63 -6.65 -3.61 21.39
C PHE A 63 -6.42 -4.87 20.57
N VAL A 64 -5.19 -5.37 20.57
CA VAL A 64 -4.98 -6.76 20.17
C VAL A 64 -5.45 -7.63 21.31
N VAL A 65 -6.43 -8.48 21.01
CA VAL A 65 -6.93 -9.47 21.93
C VAL A 65 -6.26 -10.79 21.61
N LYS A 66 -5.68 -11.41 22.63
CA LYS A 66 -5.14 -12.77 22.55
C LYS A 66 -6.11 -13.75 23.18
N LEU A 67 -6.46 -14.77 22.42
CA LEU A 67 -7.39 -15.79 22.86
C LEU A 67 -6.74 -16.71 23.90
N THR A 68 -7.51 -16.97 24.95
CA THR A 68 -7.23 -18.00 25.95
C THR A 68 -8.14 -19.22 25.76
N GLY A 69 -9.28 -19.06 25.07
CA GLY A 69 -10.20 -20.13 24.75
C GLY A 69 -10.96 -19.87 23.45
N LEU A 70 -11.12 -20.92 22.65
CA LEU A 70 -11.95 -20.95 21.44
C LEU A 70 -12.67 -22.30 21.41
N TRP A 71 -14.00 -22.29 21.39
CA TRP A 71 -14.79 -23.52 21.27
C TRP A 71 -15.97 -23.33 20.35
N ASN A 72 -16.30 -24.40 19.62
CA ASN A 72 -17.43 -24.44 18.73
C ASN A 72 -18.72 -24.65 19.53
N GLN A 73 -19.74 -23.85 19.26
CA GLN A 73 -21.06 -23.94 19.87
C GLN A 73 -22.11 -24.37 18.83
N ALA A 74 -23.18 -24.99 19.32
CA ALA A 74 -24.38 -25.29 18.53
C ALA A 74 -24.12 -25.98 17.16
N ARG A 75 -23.32 -27.05 17.15
CA ARG A 75 -23.01 -27.85 15.93
C ARG A 75 -22.36 -27.04 14.79
N GLY A 76 -21.57 -26.01 15.08
CA GLY A 76 -20.84 -25.25 14.05
C GLY A 76 -21.47 -23.92 13.65
N SER A 77 -22.63 -23.55 14.21
CA SER A 77 -23.28 -22.28 13.86
C SER A 77 -22.72 -21.07 14.58
N SER A 78 -21.98 -21.27 15.68
CA SER A 78 -21.33 -20.17 16.41
C SER A 78 -20.04 -20.60 17.10
N TYR A 79 -19.22 -19.62 17.47
CA TYR A 79 -18.01 -19.79 18.26
C TYR A 79 -18.11 -19.02 19.57
N GLY A 80 -17.83 -19.68 20.69
CA GLY A 80 -17.50 -19.00 21.94
C GLY A 80 -16.02 -18.68 21.96
N VAL A 81 -15.68 -17.42 22.23
CA VAL A 81 -14.30 -16.94 22.36
C VAL A 81 -14.08 -16.29 23.72
N GLN A 82 -12.90 -16.52 24.29
CA GLN A 82 -12.40 -15.86 25.49
C GLN A 82 -10.97 -15.40 25.27
N GLY A 83 -10.63 -14.22 25.79
CA GLY A 83 -9.28 -13.68 25.69
C GLY A 83 -9.07 -12.48 26.59
N TYR A 84 -7.93 -11.84 26.41
CA TYR A 84 -7.57 -10.61 27.11
C TYR A 84 -6.90 -9.60 26.17
N ALA A 85 -7.02 -8.31 26.47
CA ALA A 85 -6.33 -7.24 25.79
C ALA A 85 -4.83 -7.35 26.04
N GLU A 86 -4.06 -7.82 25.06
CA GLU A 86 -2.61 -8.02 25.19
C GLU A 86 -1.84 -6.72 24.99
N GLN A 87 -2.28 -5.86 24.05
CA GLN A 87 -1.59 -4.62 23.73
C GLN A 87 -2.54 -3.57 23.14
N LEU A 88 -2.24 -2.30 23.41
CA LEU A 88 -2.88 -1.15 22.78
C LEU A 88 -2.19 -0.85 21.43
N VAL A 89 -2.98 -0.65 20.38
CA VAL A 89 -2.46 -0.47 19.02
C VAL A 89 -3.23 0.58 18.23
N ALA A 90 -2.58 1.22 17.28
CA ALA A 90 -3.22 2.07 16.27
C ALA A 90 -3.28 1.36 14.92
N VAL A 91 -4.29 1.65 14.13
CA VAL A 91 -4.42 1.19 12.75
C VAL A 91 -3.47 2.01 11.87
N SER A 92 -2.56 1.33 11.18
CA SER A 92 -1.74 1.93 10.12
C SER A 92 -2.50 1.99 8.81
N CYS A 93 -3.10 0.86 8.44
CA CYS A 93 -3.81 0.65 7.17
C CYS A 93 -4.90 -0.39 7.40
N ALA A 94 -6.06 -0.24 6.78
CA ALA A 94 -7.16 -1.19 6.90
C ALA A 94 -7.81 -1.48 5.54
N TRP A 95 -8.30 -2.70 5.37
CA TRP A 95 -8.99 -3.13 4.16
C TRP A 95 -10.03 -4.22 4.44
N VAL A 96 -10.90 -4.43 3.45
CA VAL A 96 -11.84 -5.54 3.43
C VAL A 96 -11.24 -6.64 2.58
N GLU A 97 -11.08 -7.82 3.16
CA GLU A 97 -10.58 -8.98 2.42
C GLU A 97 -11.65 -9.44 1.39
N PRO A 98 -11.28 -9.70 0.13
CA PRO A 98 -12.21 -10.21 -0.88
C PRO A 98 -12.90 -11.51 -0.45
N ASP A 99 -14.14 -11.71 -0.89
CA ASP A 99 -14.89 -12.97 -0.75
C ASP A 99 -15.08 -13.49 0.70
N THR A 100 -14.96 -12.62 1.70
CA THR A 100 -15.03 -12.99 3.14
C THR A 100 -16.26 -12.46 3.87
N ASN A 101 -17.31 -12.11 3.14
CA ASN A 101 -18.53 -11.48 3.69
C ASN A 101 -18.23 -10.18 4.46
N GLY A 102 -17.21 -9.43 4.04
CA GLY A 102 -16.84 -8.18 4.68
C GLY A 102 -16.01 -8.37 5.96
N LEU A 103 -15.11 -9.35 6.00
CA LEU A 103 -14.12 -9.44 7.07
C LEU A 103 -13.06 -8.36 6.84
N HIS A 104 -12.87 -7.50 7.85
CA HIS A 104 -11.86 -6.47 7.81
C HIS A 104 -10.54 -6.99 8.35
N TYR A 105 -9.45 -6.50 7.76
CA TYR A 105 -8.09 -6.66 8.25
C TYR A 105 -7.46 -5.30 8.45
N ALA A 106 -6.54 -5.22 9.40
CA ALA A 106 -5.76 -4.02 9.63
C ALA A 106 -4.29 -4.37 9.87
N GLN A 107 -3.41 -3.57 9.27
CA GLN A 107 -2.04 -3.43 9.73
C GLN A 107 -2.02 -2.49 10.93
N ILE A 108 -1.27 -2.84 11.97
CA ILE A 108 -1.24 -2.11 13.23
C ILE A 108 0.16 -1.58 13.60
N PHE A 109 0.17 -0.49 14.37
CA PHE A 109 1.32 -0.01 15.11
C PHE A 109 1.12 -0.24 16.60
N ARG A 110 2.15 -0.71 17.29
CA ARG A 110 2.14 -0.78 18.75
C ARG A 110 2.20 0.62 19.34
N LEU A 111 1.35 0.88 20.33
CA LEU A 111 1.34 2.13 21.08
C LEU A 111 2.07 1.95 22.41
N ASP A 112 2.72 3.01 22.87
CA ASP A 112 3.20 3.08 24.26
C ASP A 112 2.00 3.32 25.18
N ASP A 113 1.72 2.36 26.06
CA ASP A 113 0.59 2.37 27.00
C ASP A 113 0.75 3.40 28.12
N LYS A 114 1.97 3.97 28.29
CA LYS A 114 2.23 5.05 29.24
C LYS A 114 1.81 6.41 28.72
N LYS A 115 1.58 6.54 27.41
CA LYS A 115 1.10 7.80 26.83
C LYS A 115 -0.39 7.94 27.11
N ALA A 116 -0.78 9.11 27.59
CA ALA A 116 -2.16 9.43 27.87
C ALA A 116 -2.87 9.94 26.60
N PRO A 117 -4.09 9.48 26.31
CA PRO A 117 -4.88 10.08 25.25
C PRO A 117 -5.31 11.49 25.66
N LEU A 118 -5.61 12.33 24.67
CA LEU A 118 -6.24 13.63 24.87
C LEU A 118 -7.73 13.50 25.12
N HIS A 119 -8.29 14.38 25.95
CA HIS A 119 -9.73 14.57 26.03
C HIS A 119 -10.25 15.28 24.78
N HIS A 120 -11.56 15.20 24.55
CA HIS A 120 -12.19 15.81 23.37
C HIS A 120 -11.85 17.32 23.22
N THR A 121 -11.90 18.08 24.32
CA THR A 121 -11.58 19.52 24.33
C THR A 121 -10.11 19.79 24.04
N GLU A 122 -9.19 18.99 24.58
CA GLU A 122 -7.75 19.07 24.30
C GLU A 122 -7.45 18.74 22.83
N ALA A 123 -8.11 17.72 22.28
CA ALA A 123 -7.99 17.38 20.86
C ALA A 123 -8.49 18.51 19.95
N GLN A 124 -9.60 19.17 20.30
CA GLN A 124 -10.09 20.35 19.57
C GLN A 124 -9.09 21.51 19.63
N ALA A 125 -8.54 21.81 20.81
CA ALA A 125 -7.53 22.85 20.99
C ALA A 125 -6.26 22.56 20.19
N LEU A 126 -5.80 21.31 20.16
CA LEU A 126 -4.68 20.89 19.31
C LEU A 126 -4.98 21.12 17.83
N VAL A 127 -6.18 20.73 17.35
CA VAL A 127 -6.59 20.93 15.95
C VAL A 127 -6.58 22.42 15.59
N SER A 128 -7.13 23.28 16.45
CA SER A 128 -7.08 24.73 16.26
C SER A 128 -5.63 25.24 16.19
N GLY A 129 -4.80 24.82 17.14
CA GLY A 129 -3.38 25.19 17.18
C GLY A 129 -2.58 24.71 15.96
N LEU A 130 -2.86 23.51 15.44
CA LEU A 130 -2.27 22.98 14.20
C LEU A 130 -2.61 23.89 13.02
N MET A 131 -3.88 24.24 12.85
CA MET A 131 -4.32 25.14 11.77
C MET A 131 -3.69 26.54 11.89
N GLN A 132 -3.60 27.09 13.10
CA GLN A 132 -2.95 28.39 13.35
C GLN A 132 -1.45 28.38 13.03
N ARG A 133 -0.79 27.22 13.13
CA ARG A 133 0.63 27.03 12.80
C ARG A 133 0.87 26.54 11.38
N GLY A 134 -0.13 26.63 10.50
CA GLY A 134 0.02 26.36 9.08
C GLY A 134 0.05 24.88 8.72
N TRP A 135 -0.36 23.99 9.62
CA TRP A 135 -0.61 22.60 9.25
C TRP A 135 -1.81 22.52 8.31
N THR A 136 -1.69 21.70 7.28
CA THR A 136 -2.76 21.49 6.30
C THR A 136 -3.62 20.31 6.74
N ALA A 137 -4.90 20.55 6.94
CA ALA A 137 -5.89 19.50 7.18
C ALA A 137 -6.20 18.76 5.87
N GLU A 138 -6.00 17.45 5.85
CA GLU A 138 -6.46 16.59 4.77
C GLU A 138 -7.88 16.12 5.10
N ARG A 139 -8.81 16.33 4.17
CA ARG A 139 -10.18 15.81 4.32
C ARG A 139 -10.17 14.32 4.02
N ASP A 140 -10.55 13.52 5.01
CA ASP A 140 -10.67 12.08 4.82
C ASP A 140 -11.72 11.75 3.76
N GLN A 141 -11.40 10.79 2.92
CA GLN A 141 -12.33 10.24 1.92
C GLN A 141 -13.40 9.35 2.56
N PHE A 142 -13.24 8.96 3.84
CA PHE A 142 -13.88 7.76 4.38
C PHE A 142 -15.13 7.95 5.25
N SER A 143 -15.43 9.13 5.80
CA SER A 143 -16.76 9.40 6.38
C SER A 143 -16.99 10.89 6.68
N LYS A 144 -18.17 11.23 7.22
CA LYS A 144 -18.65 12.60 7.42
C LYS A 144 -17.80 13.38 8.43
N ALA A 145 -17.01 14.33 7.91
CA ALA A 145 -16.66 15.62 8.53
C ALA A 145 -15.65 15.67 9.68
N GLN A 146 -14.98 14.58 10.07
CA GLN A 146 -13.87 14.68 11.04
C GLN A 146 -12.53 14.71 10.32
N VAL A 147 -11.84 15.85 10.38
CA VAL A 147 -10.42 15.93 9.99
C VAL A 147 -9.62 15.13 11.00
N ARG A 148 -8.99 14.05 10.54
CA ARG A 148 -8.10 13.21 11.37
C ARG A 148 -6.64 13.35 10.98
N ARG A 149 -6.32 13.97 9.85
CA ARG A 149 -4.97 14.01 9.29
C ARG A 149 -4.51 15.44 9.02
N PHE A 150 -3.29 15.74 9.49
CA PHE A 150 -2.65 17.04 9.36
C PHE A 150 -1.24 16.85 8.82
N SER A 151 -0.80 17.70 7.90
CA SER A 151 0.55 17.64 7.32
C SER A 151 1.24 19.01 7.28
N ILE A 152 2.56 19.01 7.47
CA ILE A 152 3.43 20.17 7.24
C ILE A 152 4.77 19.68 6.69
N GLY A 153 5.08 20.03 5.44
CA GLY A 153 6.25 19.48 4.75
C GLY A 153 6.17 17.95 4.68
N GLN A 154 7.14 17.26 5.27
CA GLN A 154 7.21 15.80 5.36
C GLN A 154 6.71 15.24 6.71
N SER A 155 6.21 16.11 7.60
CA SER A 155 5.65 15.69 8.88
C SER A 155 4.15 15.48 8.77
N GLU A 156 3.66 14.45 9.45
CA GLU A 156 2.26 14.05 9.45
C GLU A 156 1.78 13.78 10.88
N VAL A 157 0.56 14.21 11.20
CA VAL A 157 -0.12 13.92 12.48
C VAL A 157 -1.48 13.31 12.19
N LEU A 158 -1.76 12.18 12.82
CA LEU A 158 -3.06 11.53 12.84
C LEU A 158 -3.69 11.69 14.24
N CYS A 159 -4.95 12.09 14.25
CA CYS A 159 -5.79 12.17 15.44
C CYS A 159 -6.79 11.01 15.41
N GLY A 160 -6.49 9.93 16.14
CA GLY A 160 -7.39 8.79 16.32
C GLY A 160 -8.59 9.18 17.18
N ARG A 161 -9.80 9.12 16.62
CA ARG A 161 -11.04 9.61 17.27
C ARG A 161 -12.19 8.60 17.24
N ASN A 162 -11.89 7.31 17.09
CA ASN A 162 -12.90 6.25 17.14
C ASN A 162 -13.49 6.02 18.55
N TRP A 163 -12.89 6.62 19.57
CA TRP A 163 -13.40 6.61 20.94
C TRP A 163 -14.26 7.86 21.23
N PRO A 164 -15.35 7.72 22.01
CA PRO A 164 -16.28 8.83 22.25
C PRO A 164 -15.71 9.92 23.17
N ASP A 165 -14.82 9.57 24.10
CA ASP A 165 -14.37 10.42 25.19
C ASP A 165 -12.89 10.85 25.08
N ARG A 166 -12.14 10.25 24.14
CA ARG A 166 -10.68 10.41 24.06
C ARG A 166 -10.16 10.35 22.63
N ALA A 167 -9.01 10.96 22.40
CA ALA A 167 -8.30 10.95 21.13
C ALA A 167 -6.83 10.63 21.31
N TRP A 168 -6.26 9.91 20.36
CA TRP A 168 -4.84 9.56 20.34
C TRP A 168 -4.09 10.36 19.28
N ILE A 169 -2.91 10.88 19.63
CA ILE A 169 -2.09 11.67 18.71
C ILE A 169 -0.92 10.82 18.23
N LEU A 170 -0.95 10.48 16.95
CA LEU A 170 0.11 9.72 16.30
C LEU A 170 0.88 10.66 15.38
N ALA A 171 2.19 10.76 15.56
CA ALA A 171 3.01 11.74 14.87
C ALA A 171 4.18 11.07 14.13
N PHE A 172 4.27 11.34 12.83
CA PHE A 172 5.34 10.90 11.95
C PHE A 172 6.14 12.15 11.58
N LEU A 173 7.18 12.45 12.36
CA LEU A 173 7.81 13.78 12.37
C LEU A 173 9.18 13.75 11.70
N ALA A 174 9.38 14.62 10.70
CA ALA A 174 10.66 14.81 10.00
C ALA A 174 11.23 16.21 10.27
N GLY A 175 12.57 16.34 10.30
CA GLY A 175 13.25 17.62 10.50
C GLY A 175 12.76 18.35 11.75
N ASP A 176 12.27 19.58 11.58
CA ASP A 176 11.72 20.43 12.65
C ASP A 176 10.29 20.06 13.09
N GLY A 177 9.75 18.92 12.66
CA GLY A 177 8.36 18.50 12.92
C GLY A 177 7.96 18.50 14.40
N GLN A 178 8.87 18.09 15.31
CA GLN A 178 8.61 18.14 16.76
C GLN A 178 8.42 19.56 17.27
N LYS A 179 9.21 20.50 16.78
CA LYS A 179 9.09 21.92 17.14
C LYS A 179 7.75 22.46 16.64
N HIS A 180 7.40 22.20 15.38
CA HIS A 180 6.13 22.63 14.81
C HIS A 180 4.90 22.06 15.55
N LEU A 181 4.96 20.79 15.97
CA LEU A 181 3.88 20.17 16.74
C LEU A 181 3.77 20.77 18.16
N ARG A 182 4.91 21.05 18.80
CA ARG A 182 4.93 21.74 20.10
C ARG A 182 4.37 23.17 20.01
N ASP A 183 4.74 23.90 18.97
CA ASP A 183 4.28 25.27 18.72
C ASP A 183 2.77 25.30 18.42
N ALA A 184 2.25 24.25 17.77
CA ALA A 184 0.82 24.05 17.55
C ALA A 184 0.07 23.78 18.85
N TRP A 185 0.54 22.83 19.68
CA TRP A 185 -0.07 22.59 20.99
C TRP A 185 -0.07 23.86 21.86
N THR A 186 1.06 24.58 21.90
CA THR A 186 1.18 25.84 22.66
C THR A 186 0.21 26.91 22.17
N ALA A 187 -0.05 26.97 20.86
CA ALA A 187 -1.04 27.89 20.29
C ALA A 187 -2.49 27.52 20.64
N GLY A 188 -2.77 26.23 20.87
CA GLY A 188 -4.09 25.75 21.31
C GLY A 188 -4.35 25.90 22.81
N LEU A 189 -3.33 26.00 23.66
CA LEU A 189 -3.47 26.09 25.12
C LEU A 189 -4.45 27.18 25.63
N PRO A 190 -4.52 28.39 25.04
CA PRO A 190 -5.48 29.41 25.49
C PRO A 190 -6.95 29.00 25.38
N GLU A 191 -7.29 27.98 24.60
CA GLU A 191 -8.67 27.45 24.48
C GLU A 191 -9.05 26.53 25.65
N LEU A 192 -8.09 26.16 26.49
CA LEU A 192 -8.28 25.21 27.58
C LEU A 192 -8.31 25.93 28.93
N ALA A 193 -9.37 25.71 29.71
CA ALA A 193 -9.45 26.21 31.07
C ALA A 193 -8.36 25.60 31.98
N HIS A 194 -8.12 24.29 31.83
CA HIS A 194 -7.19 23.51 32.66
C HIS A 194 -6.41 22.51 31.80
N PRO A 195 -5.34 22.92 31.11
CA PRO A 195 -4.55 22.01 30.30
C PRO A 195 -3.81 20.98 31.18
N ARG A 196 -3.95 19.69 30.89
CA ARG A 196 -3.23 18.63 31.62
C ARG A 196 -1.75 18.57 31.28
N PHE A 197 -1.37 18.99 30.08
CA PHE A 197 -0.01 18.92 29.58
C PHE A 197 0.55 20.30 29.29
N SER A 198 1.75 20.59 29.79
CA SER A 198 2.52 21.74 29.36
C SER A 198 3.06 21.55 27.93
N GLY A 199 3.55 22.62 27.30
CA GLY A 199 4.19 22.56 25.98
C GLY A 199 5.27 21.48 25.86
N ALA A 200 6.14 21.39 26.86
CA ALA A 200 7.21 20.38 26.89
C ALA A 200 6.67 18.97 27.19
N ALA A 201 5.78 18.85 28.17
CA ALA A 201 5.26 17.55 28.61
C ALA A 201 4.35 16.89 27.56
N PHE A 202 3.71 17.67 26.67
CA PHE A 202 2.76 17.16 25.68
C PHE A 202 3.38 16.10 24.75
N LEU A 203 4.55 16.37 24.17
CA LEU A 203 5.21 15.41 23.28
C LEU A 203 5.58 14.11 24.03
N ASP A 204 6.07 14.26 25.26
CA ASP A 204 6.55 13.13 26.05
C ASP A 204 5.42 12.31 26.67
N GLN A 205 4.26 12.89 26.93
CA GLN A 205 3.18 12.23 27.67
C GLN A 205 1.96 11.89 26.81
N ALA A 206 1.72 12.56 25.69
CA ALA A 206 0.49 12.38 24.91
C ALA A 206 0.71 12.00 23.43
N VAL A 207 1.92 12.23 22.90
CA VAL A 207 2.21 11.96 21.49
C VAL A 207 2.91 10.61 21.32
N GLN A 208 2.34 9.79 20.44
CA GLN A 208 2.94 8.55 19.93
C GLN A 208 3.80 8.91 18.72
N CYS A 209 5.13 8.86 18.87
CA CYS A 209 6.06 9.20 17.79
C CYS A 209 6.45 7.96 17.00
N PHE A 210 6.31 8.03 15.69
CA PHE A 210 6.72 6.99 14.74
C PHE A 210 7.82 7.50 13.81
N PRO A 211 8.57 6.60 13.14
CA PRO A 211 9.47 6.99 12.07
C PRO A 211 8.73 7.84 11.02
N PRO A 212 9.38 8.84 10.41
CA PRO A 212 8.79 9.64 9.35
C PRO A 212 8.18 8.76 8.25
N VAL A 213 7.01 9.14 7.73
CA VAL A 213 6.44 8.42 6.60
C VAL A 213 7.29 8.69 5.37
N LEU A 214 7.81 7.62 4.77
CA LEU A 214 8.45 7.69 3.46
C LEU A 214 7.35 7.89 2.41
N HIS A 215 7.24 9.12 1.89
CA HIS A 215 6.41 9.37 0.73
C HIS A 215 6.97 8.60 -0.47
N GLY A 216 6.13 7.77 -1.07
CA GLY A 216 6.51 6.94 -2.21
C GLY A 216 6.28 7.64 -3.54
N TRP A 217 6.55 6.91 -4.61
CA TRP A 217 6.14 7.29 -5.95
C TRP A 217 4.76 6.71 -6.23
N PRO A 218 3.79 7.51 -6.73
CA PRO A 218 2.49 6.99 -7.14
C PRO A 218 2.68 5.86 -8.16
N LEU A 219 2.10 4.69 -7.88
CA LEU A 219 2.23 3.53 -8.74
C LEU A 219 1.68 3.81 -10.14
N GLN A 220 0.66 4.68 -10.26
CA GLN A 220 0.18 5.14 -11.56
C GLN A 220 1.30 5.75 -12.43
N GLU A 221 2.13 6.63 -11.87
CA GLU A 221 3.24 7.27 -12.60
C GLU A 221 4.29 6.23 -13.01
N VAL A 222 4.62 5.31 -12.10
CA VAL A 222 5.54 4.20 -12.41
C VAL A 222 5.01 3.34 -13.57
N LEU A 223 3.71 3.02 -13.57
CA LEU A 223 3.09 2.26 -14.65
C LEU A 223 3.06 3.02 -15.98
N GLU A 224 2.88 4.34 -15.93
CA GLU A 224 2.92 5.22 -17.11
C GLU A 224 4.35 5.30 -17.69
N ASP A 225 5.37 5.42 -16.85
CA ASP A 225 6.78 5.39 -17.25
C ASP A 225 7.17 4.05 -17.88
N LEU A 226 6.77 2.94 -17.25
CA LEU A 226 6.97 1.59 -17.79
C LEU A 226 6.27 1.44 -19.14
N ARG A 227 5.02 1.90 -19.26
CA ARG A 227 4.26 1.84 -20.52
C ARG A 227 4.90 2.71 -21.61
N SER A 228 5.30 3.93 -21.29
CA SER A 228 5.98 4.85 -22.21
C SER A 228 7.27 4.22 -22.74
N SER A 229 8.06 3.62 -21.84
CA SER A 229 9.29 2.91 -22.19
C SER A 229 9.03 1.75 -23.17
N VAL A 230 7.97 0.97 -22.96
CA VAL A 230 7.60 -0.12 -23.88
C VAL A 230 7.11 0.41 -25.22
N SER A 231 6.30 1.47 -25.26
CA SER A 231 5.77 2.03 -26.50
C SER A 231 6.89 2.57 -27.40
N ASN A 232 7.81 3.36 -26.82
CA ASN A 232 8.97 3.90 -27.54
C ASN A 232 9.83 2.76 -28.13
N ASP A 233 9.96 1.65 -27.41
CA ASP A 233 10.68 0.48 -27.86
C ASP A 233 9.93 -0.36 -28.88
N ALA A 234 8.62 -0.50 -28.74
CA ALA A 234 7.79 -1.22 -29.69
C ALA A 234 7.90 -0.56 -31.06
N ASP A 235 7.85 0.76 -31.11
CA ASP A 235 8.01 1.53 -32.35
C ASP A 235 9.42 1.36 -32.93
N ALA A 236 10.47 1.41 -32.09
CA ALA A 236 11.84 1.15 -32.51
C ALA A 236 12.05 -0.29 -33.02
N VAL A 237 11.47 -1.28 -32.34
CA VAL A 237 11.55 -2.71 -32.71
C VAL A 237 10.74 -2.97 -33.98
N LEU A 238 9.58 -2.35 -34.14
CA LEU A 238 8.79 -2.42 -35.37
C LEU A 238 9.53 -1.79 -36.55
N ALA A 239 10.18 -0.63 -36.35
CA ALA A 239 11.04 -0.01 -37.36
C ALA A 239 12.23 -0.91 -37.75
N LEU A 240 12.86 -1.58 -36.79
CA LEU A 240 13.92 -2.56 -37.10
C LEU A 240 13.39 -3.82 -37.78
N LYS A 241 12.16 -4.26 -37.46
CA LYS A 241 11.50 -5.39 -38.13
C LYS A 241 11.05 -5.05 -39.54
N SER A 242 10.62 -3.83 -39.82
CA SER A 242 10.24 -3.40 -41.17
C SER A 242 11.46 -3.36 -42.09
N MET A 243 12.64 -2.97 -41.59
CA MET A 243 13.91 -3.12 -42.32
C MET A 243 14.30 -4.59 -42.60
N ASN A 244 13.71 -5.56 -41.89
CA ASN A 244 13.99 -7.00 -42.01
C ASN A 244 13.18 -7.66 -43.12
N ARG A 245 12.09 -7.04 -43.59
CA ARG A 245 11.37 -7.46 -44.79
C ARG A 245 12.16 -6.95 -46.00
N GLY A 246 13.18 -7.72 -46.38
CA GLY A 246 14.05 -7.43 -47.52
C GLY A 246 13.36 -7.58 -48.87
N ASP A 247 12.22 -6.93 -49.07
CA ASP A 247 11.53 -6.94 -50.36
C ASP A 247 11.65 -5.57 -51.02
N SER A 248 12.40 -5.58 -52.11
CA SER A 248 12.44 -4.55 -53.15
C SER A 248 11.15 -4.53 -53.99
N GLU A 249 10.04 -5.04 -53.45
CA GLU A 249 8.72 -4.94 -54.06
C GLU A 249 8.00 -3.72 -53.49
N VAL A 250 7.84 -2.71 -54.35
CA VAL A 250 7.03 -1.53 -54.10
C VAL A 250 5.67 -1.97 -53.55
N PRO A 251 5.24 -1.52 -52.35
CA PRO A 251 3.93 -1.87 -51.84
C PRO A 251 2.90 -1.18 -52.74
N SER A 252 2.27 -1.98 -53.60
CA SER A 252 1.05 -1.60 -54.28
C SER A 252 0.05 -1.15 -53.22
N ARG A 253 -0.24 0.16 -53.22
CA ARG A 253 -1.29 0.81 -52.44
C ARG A 253 -2.62 0.09 -52.68
N GLN A 254 -2.98 -0.89 -51.86
CA GLN A 254 -4.37 -1.20 -51.51
C GLN A 254 -4.46 -2.40 -50.56
N THR A 255 -5.37 -2.27 -49.60
CA THR A 255 -5.98 -3.31 -48.75
C THR A 255 -5.11 -3.95 -47.66
N ALA A 256 -4.98 -3.26 -46.52
CA ALA A 256 -5.65 -3.66 -45.26
C ALA A 256 -5.21 -2.75 -44.08
N PRO A 257 -6.04 -1.82 -43.60
CA PRO A 257 -5.82 -1.14 -42.34
C PRO A 257 -6.33 -2.03 -41.20
N LEU A 258 -5.69 -3.17 -40.94
CA LEU A 258 -6.06 -4.06 -39.84
C LEU A 258 -4.81 -4.66 -39.19
N LEU A 259 -4.77 -4.53 -37.85
CA LEU A 259 -3.76 -5.01 -36.88
C LEU A 259 -2.63 -4.04 -36.48
N LEU A 260 -2.91 -2.73 -36.46
CA LEU A 260 -2.34 -1.80 -35.46
C LEU A 260 -3.26 -1.65 -34.24
N ALA A 261 -4.05 -2.69 -33.96
CA ALA A 261 -4.94 -2.71 -32.80
C ALA A 261 -4.15 -3.13 -31.56
N SER A 262 -3.64 -2.10 -30.88
CA SER A 262 -3.00 -2.10 -29.56
C SER A 262 -1.49 -2.34 -29.56
N PRO A 263 -0.71 -1.54 -28.79
CA PRO A 263 0.73 -1.75 -28.61
C PRO A 263 0.98 -3.19 -28.14
N PRO A 264 2.16 -3.79 -28.40
CA PRO A 264 2.46 -5.15 -27.96
C PRO A 264 2.25 -5.21 -26.45
N HIS A 265 1.11 -5.79 -26.07
CA HIS A 265 0.68 -5.85 -24.68
C HIS A 265 1.75 -6.63 -23.95
N MET A 266 2.50 -5.99 -23.05
CA MET A 266 3.23 -6.71 -22.03
C MET A 266 2.27 -7.74 -21.44
N THR A 267 2.67 -9.01 -21.47
CA THR A 267 1.82 -10.07 -20.92
C THR A 267 1.59 -9.80 -19.44
N LYS A 268 0.48 -10.29 -18.89
CA LYS A 268 0.18 -10.20 -17.45
C LYS A 268 1.41 -10.64 -16.64
N ASP A 269 2.03 -11.75 -17.04
CA ASP A 269 3.22 -12.30 -16.40
C ASP A 269 4.41 -11.36 -16.37
N MET A 270 4.62 -10.56 -17.44
CA MET A 270 5.72 -9.59 -17.46
C MET A 270 5.47 -8.44 -16.48
N TRP A 271 4.23 -7.93 -16.39
CA TRP A 271 3.86 -6.91 -15.41
C TRP A 271 4.00 -7.43 -13.99
N THR A 272 3.46 -8.63 -13.73
CA THR A 272 3.60 -9.30 -12.43
C THR A 272 5.07 -9.47 -12.07
N GLN A 273 5.92 -9.91 -13.00
CA GLN A 273 7.34 -10.07 -12.73
C GLN A 273 8.03 -8.74 -12.42
N LEU A 274 7.73 -7.66 -13.15
CA LEU A 274 8.32 -6.35 -12.86
C LEU A 274 7.87 -5.82 -11.49
N LEU A 275 6.57 -5.88 -11.22
CA LEU A 275 6.00 -5.34 -9.98
C LEU A 275 6.25 -6.21 -8.75
N SER A 276 6.65 -7.47 -8.94
CA SER A 276 7.07 -8.34 -7.82
C SER A 276 8.28 -7.78 -7.05
N GLU A 277 9.10 -6.96 -7.70
CA GLU A 277 10.25 -6.26 -7.11
C GLU A 277 9.87 -4.93 -6.46
N ALA A 278 8.73 -4.35 -6.83
CA ALA A 278 8.25 -3.13 -6.21
C ALA A 278 7.87 -3.39 -4.74
N ARG A 279 8.11 -2.40 -3.89
CA ARG A 279 7.82 -2.46 -2.45
C ARG A 279 6.84 -1.36 -2.10
N LEU A 280 5.83 -1.74 -1.33
CA LEU A 280 4.77 -0.85 -0.92
C LEU A 280 5.30 0.20 0.05
N ALA A 281 4.92 1.46 -0.17
CA ALA A 281 5.14 2.55 0.77
C ALA A 281 3.80 2.96 1.41
N ARG A 282 2.77 3.21 0.58
CA ARG A 282 1.43 3.59 1.04
C ARG A 282 0.32 2.93 0.24
N VAL A 283 -0.85 2.81 0.85
CA VAL A 283 -2.12 2.42 0.23
C VAL A 283 -3.19 3.40 0.68
N CYS A 284 -3.93 4.03 -0.24
CA CYS A 284 -4.96 5.04 0.03
C CYS A 284 -4.46 6.15 0.97
N GLY A 285 -3.20 6.59 0.79
CA GLY A 285 -2.58 7.57 1.67
C GLY A 285 -2.25 7.02 3.07
N MET A 286 -2.26 5.71 3.27
CA MET A 286 -1.97 5.05 4.56
C MET A 286 -0.58 4.40 4.52
N PRO A 287 0.30 4.57 5.52
CA PRO A 287 1.55 3.82 5.59
C PRO A 287 1.28 2.31 5.54
N ALA A 288 1.99 1.59 4.69
CA ALA A 288 1.76 0.16 4.47
C ALA A 288 3.10 -0.59 4.43
N LEU A 289 3.67 -0.84 5.62
CA LEU A 289 4.96 -1.50 5.79
C LEU A 289 4.80 -3.03 5.72
N MET A 290 4.50 -3.55 4.54
CA MET A 290 4.24 -4.98 4.33
C MET A 290 5.29 -5.59 3.39
N PRO A 291 6.47 -5.99 3.89
CA PRO A 291 7.59 -6.40 3.04
C PRO A 291 7.33 -7.69 2.24
N THR A 292 6.39 -8.54 2.69
CA THR A 292 6.07 -9.79 1.99
C THR A 292 5.02 -9.61 0.89
N VAL A 293 4.33 -8.47 0.86
CA VAL A 293 3.26 -8.21 -0.11
C VAL A 293 3.85 -8.04 -1.51
N ARG A 294 3.23 -8.76 -2.45
CA ARG A 294 3.49 -8.68 -3.88
C ARG A 294 2.35 -7.95 -4.55
N MET A 295 2.69 -7.31 -5.67
CA MET A 295 1.76 -6.51 -6.45
C MET A 295 1.54 -7.17 -7.79
N GLU A 296 0.28 -7.41 -8.13
CA GLU A 296 -0.13 -7.94 -9.42
C GLU A 296 -1.14 -7.00 -10.09
N VAL A 297 -1.02 -6.85 -11.41
CA VAL A 297 -1.97 -6.04 -12.18
C VAL A 297 -3.09 -6.95 -12.67
N GLU A 298 -4.30 -6.69 -12.19
CA GLU A 298 -5.53 -7.26 -12.74
C GLU A 298 -6.09 -6.32 -13.80
N VAL A 299 -5.83 -6.65 -15.07
CA VAL A 299 -6.49 -5.99 -16.19
C VAL A 299 -7.85 -6.64 -16.37
N SER A 300 -8.91 -5.87 -16.18
CA SER A 300 -10.28 -6.32 -16.45
C SER A 300 -10.44 -6.60 -17.94
N SER A 301 -10.17 -7.85 -18.36
CA SER A 301 -10.50 -8.28 -19.71
C SER A 301 -12.02 -8.36 -19.76
N ARG A 302 -12.66 -7.39 -20.43
CA ARG A 302 -14.08 -7.50 -20.80
C ARG A 302 -14.23 -8.64 -21.80
N ARG A 303 -14.15 -9.89 -21.33
CA ARG A 303 -14.79 -11.00 -22.03
C ARG A 303 -16.26 -10.87 -21.73
N SER A 304 -16.92 -10.02 -22.52
CA SER A 304 -18.37 -9.95 -22.60
C SER A 304 -18.87 -11.28 -23.16
N SER A 305 -18.97 -12.32 -22.32
CA SER A 305 -19.73 -13.51 -22.65
C SER A 305 -21.22 -13.17 -22.52
N GLY A 306 -21.76 -12.52 -23.56
CA GLY A 306 -23.03 -12.88 -24.16
C GLY A 306 -24.33 -12.90 -23.35
N SER A 307 -24.45 -12.29 -22.16
CA SER A 307 -25.79 -12.11 -21.55
C SER A 307 -26.37 -10.75 -21.94
N ARG A 308 -27.41 -10.79 -22.78
CA ARG A 308 -27.97 -9.66 -23.53
C ARG A 308 -29.06 -8.88 -22.79
N ALA A 309 -29.19 -9.02 -21.49
CA ALA A 309 -30.25 -8.36 -20.75
C ALA A 309 -29.75 -7.94 -19.36
N GLU A 310 -29.39 -6.67 -19.22
CA GLU A 310 -29.61 -5.84 -18.01
C GLU A 310 -28.94 -4.47 -18.22
N ASN A 311 -29.74 -3.51 -18.71
CA ASN A 311 -29.39 -2.09 -18.88
C ASN A 311 -29.32 -1.34 -17.54
N ALA A 312 -28.68 -1.91 -16.52
CA ALA A 312 -28.32 -1.16 -15.33
C ALA A 312 -27.02 -0.41 -15.62
N VAL A 313 -26.99 0.91 -15.36
CA VAL A 313 -25.81 1.78 -15.41
C VAL A 313 -24.78 1.22 -14.43
N ARG A 314 -24.01 0.20 -14.85
CA ARG A 314 -22.92 -0.33 -14.04
C ARG A 314 -21.84 0.75 -14.01
N PRO A 315 -21.37 1.17 -12.82
CA PRO A 315 -20.26 2.10 -12.72
C PRO A 315 -19.12 1.54 -13.58
N THR A 316 -18.59 2.38 -14.47
CA THR A 316 -17.47 2.00 -15.34
C THR A 316 -16.32 1.57 -14.45
N MET A 317 -16.16 0.26 -14.28
CA MET A 317 -15.05 -0.33 -13.54
C MET A 317 -13.75 0.26 -14.09
N PRO A 318 -12.82 0.68 -13.21
CA PRO A 318 -11.54 1.22 -13.62
C PRO A 318 -10.78 0.20 -14.48
N LYS A 319 -10.04 0.70 -15.47
CA LYS A 319 -9.39 -0.14 -16.49
C LYS A 319 -8.33 -1.10 -15.92
N ALA A 320 -7.77 -0.79 -14.75
CA ALA A 320 -6.80 -1.61 -14.05
C ALA A 320 -7.03 -1.55 -12.54
N VAL A 321 -6.90 -2.69 -11.89
CA VAL A 321 -6.91 -2.85 -10.43
C VAL A 321 -5.59 -3.52 -10.04
N ILE A 322 -5.02 -3.14 -8.90
CA ILE A 322 -3.82 -3.73 -8.33
C ILE A 322 -4.25 -4.69 -7.23
N LEU A 323 -3.86 -5.95 -7.37
CA LEU A 323 -3.98 -6.95 -6.32
C LEU A 323 -2.70 -6.91 -5.47
N LEU A 324 -2.87 -6.65 -4.18
CA LEU A 324 -1.83 -6.64 -3.16
C LEU A 324 -2.02 -7.90 -2.31
N ALA A 325 -1.12 -8.87 -2.44
CA ALA A 325 -1.25 -10.15 -1.74
C ALA A 325 0.08 -10.74 -1.28
N ASN A 326 0.06 -11.49 -0.17
CA ASN A 326 1.23 -12.24 0.32
C ASN A 326 0.97 -13.75 0.43
N GLY A 327 -0.18 -14.24 -0.04
CA GLY A 327 -0.57 -15.65 0.03
C GLY A 327 -0.86 -16.17 1.44
N SER A 328 -1.00 -15.28 2.43
CA SER A 328 -1.35 -15.63 3.81
C SER A 328 -2.49 -14.77 4.34
N ASN A 329 -2.20 -13.71 5.09
CA ASN A 329 -3.18 -12.84 5.74
C ASN A 329 -3.36 -11.47 5.07
N VAL A 330 -2.74 -11.25 3.91
CA VAL A 330 -2.93 -10.02 3.14
C VAL A 330 -3.46 -10.36 1.75
N GLU A 331 -4.65 -9.84 1.47
CA GLU A 331 -5.27 -9.81 0.15
C GLU A 331 -6.14 -8.55 0.05
N LEU A 332 -5.74 -7.61 -0.80
CA LEU A 332 -6.34 -6.30 -0.96
C LEU A 332 -6.38 -5.91 -2.45
N ARG A 333 -7.45 -5.24 -2.87
CA ARG A 333 -7.57 -4.62 -4.20
C ARG A 333 -7.57 -3.10 -4.09
N ALA A 334 -6.69 -2.44 -4.83
CA ALA A 334 -6.55 -0.98 -4.84
C ALA A 334 -6.44 -0.42 -6.27
N LEU A 335 -6.73 0.87 -6.46
CA LEU A 335 -6.46 1.53 -7.74
C LEU A 335 -4.98 1.94 -7.79
N PRO A 336 -4.35 1.99 -8.99
CA PRO A 336 -2.95 2.40 -9.10
C PRO A 336 -2.64 3.77 -8.50
N LYS A 337 -3.57 4.72 -8.57
CA LYS A 337 -3.42 6.06 -7.96
C LYS A 337 -3.44 6.06 -6.43
N ASP A 338 -4.00 5.00 -5.85
CA ASP A 338 -4.12 4.84 -4.41
C ASP A 338 -2.95 4.00 -3.86
N VAL A 339 -1.99 3.59 -4.69
CA VAL A 339 -0.82 2.82 -4.25
C VAL A 339 0.42 3.67 -4.46
N GLU A 340 1.24 3.79 -3.43
CA GLU A 340 2.58 4.36 -3.54
C GLU A 340 3.61 3.27 -3.29
N VAL A 341 4.68 3.30 -4.07
CA VAL A 341 5.81 2.38 -3.94
C VAL A 341 7.06 3.12 -3.49
N THR A 342 7.99 2.44 -2.83
CA THR A 342 9.23 3.09 -2.40
C THR A 342 10.00 3.61 -3.62
N PRO A 343 10.62 4.80 -3.55
CA PRO A 343 11.36 5.37 -4.68
C PRO A 343 12.45 4.42 -5.22
N GLU A 344 13.11 3.67 -4.34
CA GLU A 344 14.16 2.70 -4.69
C GLU A 344 13.58 1.56 -5.53
N SER A 345 12.41 1.05 -5.13
CA SER A 345 11.76 -0.06 -5.81
C SER A 345 11.14 0.36 -7.14
N ALA A 346 10.60 1.59 -7.23
CA ALA A 346 10.16 2.20 -8.49
C ALA A 346 11.31 2.28 -9.50
N ARG A 347 12.45 2.86 -9.09
CA ARG A 347 13.66 2.95 -9.93
C ARG A 347 14.12 1.56 -10.38
N THR A 348 14.13 0.59 -9.48
CA THR A 348 14.52 -0.80 -9.78
C THR A 348 13.61 -1.41 -10.85
N CYS A 349 12.29 -1.21 -10.77
CA CYS A 349 11.34 -1.72 -11.76
C CYS A 349 11.59 -1.13 -13.15
N VAL A 350 11.79 0.19 -13.24
CA VAL A 350 12.07 0.88 -14.51
C VAL A 350 13.39 0.40 -15.11
N GLN A 351 14.45 0.33 -14.30
CA GLN A 351 15.76 -0.17 -14.75
C GLN A 351 15.71 -1.63 -15.20
N ALA A 352 14.96 -2.49 -14.50
CA ALA A 352 14.76 -3.89 -14.88
C ALA A 352 14.04 -4.01 -16.24
N LEU A 353 13.04 -3.17 -16.50
CA LEU A 353 12.39 -3.11 -17.80
C LEU A 353 13.36 -2.65 -18.89
N HIS A 354 14.06 -1.54 -18.68
CA HIS A 354 15.05 -1.02 -19.64
C HIS A 354 16.10 -2.06 -19.99
N TRP A 355 16.60 -2.80 -19.01
CA TRP A 355 17.54 -3.90 -19.25
C TRP A 355 16.94 -5.02 -20.11
N LYS A 356 15.69 -5.45 -19.84
CA LYS A 356 15.01 -6.46 -20.66
C LYS A 356 14.83 -5.99 -22.11
N LEU A 357 14.41 -4.74 -22.29
CA LEU A 357 14.23 -4.11 -23.59
C LEU A 357 15.57 -4.02 -24.36
N ASN A 358 16.62 -3.58 -23.68
CA ASN A 358 17.98 -3.56 -24.19
C ASN A 358 18.47 -4.95 -24.64
N ARG A 359 18.23 -6.00 -23.84
CA ARG A 359 18.55 -7.37 -24.21
C ARG A 359 17.81 -7.82 -25.47
N LEU A 360 16.55 -7.43 -25.66
CA LEU A 360 15.80 -7.70 -26.88
C LEU A 360 16.40 -6.97 -28.09
N ARG A 361 16.77 -5.69 -27.95
CA ARG A 361 17.46 -4.92 -29.00
C ARG A 361 18.75 -5.60 -29.42
N LEU A 362 19.56 -6.08 -28.46
CA LEU A 362 20.79 -6.82 -28.77
C LEU A 362 20.53 -8.13 -29.51
N ALA A 363 19.49 -8.87 -29.14
CA ALA A 363 19.12 -10.08 -29.87
C ALA A 363 18.75 -9.77 -31.33
N ILE A 364 18.05 -8.65 -31.57
CA ILE A 364 17.71 -8.18 -32.93
C ILE A 364 18.98 -7.81 -33.70
N VAL A 365 19.87 -7.00 -33.11
CA VAL A 365 21.14 -6.60 -33.75
C VAL A 365 22.01 -7.81 -34.09
N LYS A 366 22.18 -8.75 -33.15
CA LYS A 366 22.93 -10.00 -33.38
C LYS A 366 22.32 -10.83 -34.51
N ARG A 367 20.99 -10.92 -34.57
CA ARG A 367 20.28 -11.66 -35.64
C ARG A 367 20.39 -10.96 -37.00
N ALA A 368 20.27 -9.64 -37.04
CA ALA A 368 20.42 -8.87 -38.28
C ALA A 368 21.84 -9.04 -38.83
N ARG A 369 22.84 -8.96 -37.94
CA ARG A 369 24.25 -9.12 -38.30
C ARG A 369 24.57 -10.54 -38.79
N SER A 370 24.11 -11.59 -38.11
CA SER A 370 24.33 -12.97 -38.56
C SER A 370 23.66 -13.30 -39.89
N LYS A 371 22.63 -12.53 -40.28
CA LYS A 371 21.98 -12.61 -41.58
C LYS A 371 22.57 -11.67 -42.65
N GLY A 372 23.61 -10.90 -42.34
CA GLY A 372 24.20 -9.95 -43.30
C GLY A 372 23.32 -8.74 -43.62
N GLN A 373 22.40 -8.36 -42.74
CA GLN A 373 21.46 -7.26 -42.98
C GLN A 373 22.12 -5.90 -42.76
N ARG A 374 22.22 -5.10 -43.82
CA ARG A 374 22.73 -3.72 -43.76
C ARG A 374 21.69 -2.79 -43.08
N PRO A 375 22.11 -1.72 -42.38
CA PRO A 375 23.50 -1.30 -42.16
C PRO A 375 24.20 -2.06 -41.03
N LEU A 376 23.48 -2.81 -40.21
CA LEU A 376 24.02 -3.43 -38.99
C LEU A 376 25.12 -4.47 -39.26
N ALA A 377 25.08 -5.16 -40.40
CA ALA A 377 26.13 -6.06 -40.84
C ALA A 377 27.44 -5.36 -41.25
N MET A 378 27.40 -4.05 -41.49
CA MET A 378 28.58 -3.25 -41.84
C MET A 378 29.25 -2.61 -40.63
N LEU A 379 28.68 -2.75 -39.43
CA LEU A 379 29.32 -2.26 -38.21
C LEU A 379 30.60 -3.07 -37.97
N GLU A 380 31.70 -2.36 -37.73
CA GLU A 380 32.96 -2.96 -37.31
C GLU A 380 32.78 -3.71 -35.97
N ASP A 381 33.63 -4.71 -35.72
CA ASP A 381 33.50 -5.61 -34.56
C ASP A 381 33.62 -4.88 -33.22
N ASP A 382 34.45 -3.85 -33.17
CA ASP A 382 34.63 -2.97 -32.01
C ASP A 382 33.40 -2.07 -31.79
N VAL A 383 32.83 -1.47 -32.84
CA VAL A 383 31.61 -0.65 -32.74
C VAL A 383 30.42 -1.49 -32.28
N ALA A 384 30.25 -2.68 -32.86
CA ALA A 384 29.20 -3.60 -32.43
C ALA A 384 29.40 -4.06 -30.99
N ARG A 385 30.66 -4.24 -30.54
CA ARG A 385 30.99 -4.56 -29.16
C ARG A 385 30.66 -3.41 -28.22
N GLN A 386 30.99 -2.17 -28.58
CA GLN A 386 30.64 -0.98 -27.79
C GLN A 386 29.12 -0.81 -27.67
N ILE A 387 28.36 -1.02 -28.76
CA ILE A 387 26.90 -1.04 -28.72
C ILE A 387 26.42 -2.15 -27.78
N CYS A 388 27.02 -3.35 -27.84
CA CYS A 388 26.69 -4.44 -26.94
C CYS A 388 26.98 -4.09 -25.47
N GLU A 389 28.13 -3.52 -25.17
CA GLU A 389 28.54 -3.13 -23.81
C GLU A 389 27.64 -2.03 -23.24
N PHE A 390 27.36 -0.99 -24.03
CA PHE A 390 26.48 0.11 -23.63
C PHE A 390 25.05 -0.37 -23.32
N VAL A 391 24.53 -1.28 -24.13
CA VAL A 391 23.15 -1.77 -24.02
C VAL A 391 23.05 -2.88 -22.95
N ALA A 392 24.11 -3.65 -22.69
CA ALA A 392 24.07 -4.83 -21.82
C ALA A 392 24.35 -4.55 -20.34
N CYS A 393 24.62 -3.31 -19.91
CA CYS A 393 24.84 -2.99 -18.50
C CYS A 393 23.68 -3.52 -17.64
N GLN A 394 23.94 -4.62 -16.93
CA GLN A 394 22.98 -5.21 -16.02
C GLN A 394 22.70 -4.20 -14.91
N PRO A 395 21.43 -3.93 -14.58
CA PRO A 395 21.14 -3.04 -13.47
C PRO A 395 21.80 -3.64 -12.24
N GLN A 396 22.69 -2.86 -11.63
CA GLN A 396 23.29 -3.24 -10.36
C GLN A 396 22.13 -3.39 -9.38
N ARG A 397 21.90 -4.61 -8.89
CA ARG A 397 20.94 -4.82 -7.81
C ARG A 397 21.45 -3.99 -6.64
N VAL A 398 20.69 -2.97 -6.26
CA VAL A 398 20.95 -2.25 -5.02
C VAL A 398 20.88 -3.30 -3.92
N ALA A 399 22.01 -3.56 -3.26
CA ALA A 399 22.05 -4.48 -2.13
C ALA A 399 21.03 -3.95 -1.12
N THR A 400 19.97 -4.73 -0.90
CA THR A 400 18.91 -4.32 0.02
C THR A 400 19.51 -4.36 1.42
N GLU A 401 19.37 -3.29 2.22
CA GLU A 401 19.94 -3.21 3.58
C GLU A 401 19.56 -4.41 4.47
N ALA A 402 18.45 -5.09 4.17
CA ALA A 402 18.07 -6.35 4.79
C ALA A 402 19.11 -7.49 4.64
N GLN A 403 20.00 -7.44 3.63
CA GLN A 403 21.12 -8.38 3.49
C GLN A 403 22.36 -7.97 4.32
N LEU A 404 22.45 -6.70 4.73
CA LEU A 404 23.53 -6.18 5.57
C LEU A 404 23.18 -6.19 7.07
N ALA A 405 21.90 -6.39 7.41
CA ALA A 405 21.41 -6.44 8.79
C ALA A 405 21.51 -7.83 9.46
N HIS A 406 22.22 -8.82 8.87
CA HIS A 406 22.66 -9.98 9.65
C HIS A 406 23.91 -9.59 10.46
N PRO A 407 23.82 -9.46 11.79
CA PRO A 407 25.02 -9.28 12.59
C PRO A 407 25.88 -10.55 12.47
N VAL A 408 27.06 -10.37 11.89
CA VAL A 408 28.21 -11.22 12.13
C VAL A 408 28.63 -10.99 13.59
N GLY A 409 28.50 -12.03 14.42
CA GLY A 409 28.91 -12.04 15.83
C GLY A 409 27.84 -12.66 16.72
N ALA A 410 27.84 -13.97 17.01
CA ALA A 410 28.81 -14.70 17.85
C ALA A 410 28.75 -14.20 19.30
N SER A 411 28.67 -15.01 20.36
CA SER A 411 28.85 -16.46 20.55
C SER A 411 28.17 -16.83 21.87
#